data_AF-A0A7S1NL54-F1
#
_entry.id   AF-A0A7S1NL54-F1
#
_cell.length_a   1.000
_cell.length_b   1.000
_cell.length_c   1.000
_cell.angle_alpha   90.00
_cell.angle_beta   90.00
_cell.angle_gamma   90.00
#
_symmetry.space_group_name_H-M   'P 1'
#
loop_
_entity.id
_entity.type
_entity.pdbx_description
1 polymer ?
#
loop_
_entity_poly.entity_id
_entity_poly.type
_entity_poly.pdbx_seq_one_letter_code
_entity_poly.pdbx_strand_id
1 'polypeptide(L)'
;MPMAACLCSNRDDEGSRRVQTFASLGLLAAAAAAALLMLSSTGTGPNRAVILHTQTSPVVQRAYGPLQSHTGSMAHLLRAIPRPPSGHLQPQSADAQMPAVRAQTAGMPAPAAAGMGSRVWHWLLASVSLLTASFLVLRRRLTDRVAAIMKPLAATASTQQQPEVGLQTAVSATPTTGVSLLEHINVNVPQQQPAYDFYFGLLGCAVDPRRAANIAQGKGTMWANIGISQIHIPVGDPQVIPGVVNLTYPSLNAVRRRLGAGPFRCIDVGSALEVHCPYGNVYVLRETGAPADPRGVQPIEGDASLGTGMAGLELRCKPGAAAGIGRFYRHYFEAEVTEEPGAVTVKCGTYQTISFCEGDEALPPYDGHHMAMYMASMQAFQDTFKRLDADGLVWVNTRFSDASTTLSLAVDKWQQFRILEIRDPLDKSLLHTLEHEIRAPTHEACPFTR
;
A
#
# COMPACT_ATOMS: atom_id res chain seq x y z
N MET A 1 -9.31 61.41 35.12
CA MET A 1 -10.29 60.80 36.05
C MET A 1 -11.24 59.93 35.23
N PRO A 2 -11.51 58.68 35.62
CA PRO A 2 -10.52 57.69 36.07
C PRO A 2 -10.62 56.28 35.41
N MET A 3 -9.51 55.53 35.58
CA MET A 3 -9.29 54.07 35.75
C MET A 3 -9.72 53.06 34.66
N ALA A 4 -8.87 52.20 34.09
CA ALA A 4 -7.84 51.26 34.59
C ALA A 4 -8.40 50.02 35.33
N ALA A 5 -8.23 48.83 34.73
CA ALA A 5 -7.98 47.57 35.44
C ALA A 5 -7.40 46.49 34.49
N CYS A 6 -6.12 46.20 34.70
CA CYS A 6 -5.45 44.94 34.36
C CYS A 6 -5.81 43.91 35.44
N LEU A 7 -5.90 42.61 35.13
CA LEU A 7 -5.44 41.51 36.00
C LEU A 7 -5.43 40.14 35.27
N CYS A 8 -4.35 39.41 35.52
CA CYS A 8 -3.97 38.09 35.04
C CYS A 8 -4.71 36.91 35.71
N SER A 9 -4.41 35.70 35.20
CA SER A 9 -4.65 34.32 35.74
C SER A 9 -6.04 33.73 35.40
N ASN A 10 -6.22 32.48 34.94
CA ASN A 10 -5.49 31.23 35.18
C ASN A 10 -5.38 30.35 33.91
N ARG A 11 -4.20 29.76 33.71
CA ARG A 11 -4.02 28.46 33.05
C ARG A 11 -4.37 27.36 34.05
N ASP A 12 -4.61 26.16 33.53
CA ASP A 12 -4.70 24.85 34.20
C ASP A 12 -6.12 24.36 34.55
N ASP A 13 -6.82 23.73 33.58
CA ASP A 13 -7.67 22.55 33.88
C ASP A 13 -8.21 21.70 32.68
N GLU A 14 -7.67 21.81 31.46
CA GLU A 14 -8.16 21.00 30.31
C GLU A 14 -7.34 19.72 30.01
N GLY A 15 -6.15 19.57 30.60
CA GLY A 15 -5.28 18.42 30.36
C GLY A 15 -5.68 17.13 31.10
N SER A 16 -6.32 17.25 32.28
CA SER A 16 -6.61 16.09 33.13
C SER A 16 -7.85 15.29 32.70
N ARG A 17 -8.85 15.96 32.08
CA ARG A 17 -10.10 15.31 31.63
C ARG A 17 -9.92 14.42 30.39
N ARG A 18 -8.95 14.72 29.52
CA ARG A 18 -8.70 13.91 28.31
C ARG A 18 -8.02 12.57 28.63
N VAL A 19 -7.08 12.54 29.58
CA VAL A 19 -6.34 11.31 29.94
C VAL A 19 -7.24 10.30 30.67
N GLN A 20 -8.18 10.75 31.51
CA GLN A 20 -9.14 9.85 32.15
C GLN A 20 -10.17 9.26 31.16
N THR A 21 -10.48 9.97 30.07
CA THR A 21 -11.46 9.49 29.07
C THR A 21 -10.87 8.37 28.20
N PHE A 22 -9.57 8.43 27.84
CA PHE A 22 -8.90 7.38 27.06
C PHE A 22 -8.61 6.11 27.87
N ALA A 23 -8.23 6.23 29.15
CA ALA A 23 -8.05 5.06 30.02
C ALA A 23 -9.38 4.29 30.25
N SER A 24 -10.49 5.02 30.34
CA SER A 24 -11.84 4.45 30.53
C SER A 24 -12.32 3.70 29.28
N LEU A 25 -12.00 4.20 28.08
CA LEU A 25 -12.33 3.55 26.80
C LEU A 25 -11.51 2.26 26.57
N GLY A 26 -10.24 2.25 26.99
CA GLY A 26 -9.39 1.05 26.91
C GLY A 26 -9.88 -0.10 27.81
N LEU A 27 -10.32 0.22 29.04
CA LEU A 27 -10.90 -0.78 29.95
C LEU A 27 -12.25 -1.33 29.47
N LEU A 28 -13.08 -0.50 28.83
CA LEU A 28 -14.37 -0.92 28.26
C LEU A 28 -14.20 -1.87 27.06
N ALA A 29 -13.20 -1.63 26.21
CA ALA A 29 -12.89 -2.51 25.08
C ALA A 29 -12.36 -3.88 25.54
N ALA A 30 -11.52 -3.90 26.58
CA ALA A 30 -11.00 -5.15 27.16
C ALA A 30 -12.11 -5.98 27.86
N ALA A 31 -13.05 -5.31 28.55
CA ALA A 31 -14.19 -5.98 29.18
C ALA A 31 -15.18 -6.57 28.14
N ALA A 32 -15.41 -5.88 27.03
CA ALA A 32 -16.24 -6.38 25.93
C ALA A 32 -15.62 -7.60 25.23
N ALA A 33 -14.30 -7.59 25.01
CA ALA A 33 -13.58 -8.75 24.45
C ALA A 33 -13.63 -9.96 25.39
N ALA A 34 -13.47 -9.75 26.70
CA ALA A 34 -13.57 -10.82 27.69
C ALA A 34 -15.00 -11.41 27.80
N ALA A 35 -16.05 -10.58 27.68
CA ALA A 35 -17.43 -11.04 27.68
C ALA A 35 -17.79 -11.87 26.43
N LEU A 36 -17.26 -11.52 25.25
CA LEU A 36 -17.43 -12.30 24.02
C LEU A 36 -16.72 -13.66 24.06
N LEU A 37 -15.56 -13.74 24.74
CA LEU A 37 -14.84 -14.99 24.97
C LEU A 37 -15.53 -15.91 26.00
N MET A 38 -16.30 -15.35 26.93
CA MET A 38 -17.07 -16.15 27.91
C MET A 38 -18.36 -16.70 27.29
N LEU A 39 -19.00 -15.94 26.40
CA LEU A 39 -20.24 -16.34 25.71
C LEU A 39 -20.04 -17.41 24.62
N SER A 40 -18.81 -17.65 24.17
CA SER A 40 -18.49 -18.74 23.22
C SER A 40 -18.24 -20.10 23.89
N SER A 41 -18.24 -20.18 25.22
CA SER A 41 -17.94 -21.42 25.97
C SER A 41 -19.15 -22.16 26.56
N THR A 42 -20.37 -21.65 26.38
CA THR A 42 -21.60 -22.34 26.82
C THR A 42 -22.42 -22.82 25.62
N GLY A 43 -21.90 -23.81 24.91
CA GLY A 43 -22.62 -24.53 23.86
C GLY A 43 -22.41 -26.04 24.04
N THR A 44 -23.41 -26.72 24.60
CA THR A 44 -23.43 -28.17 24.79
C THR A 44 -23.80 -28.90 23.50
N GLY A 45 -22.94 -29.78 22.99
CA GLY A 45 -23.23 -30.76 21.93
C GLY A 45 -21.96 -31.52 21.47
N PRO A 46 -21.97 -32.86 21.32
CA PRO A 46 -20.75 -33.67 21.39
C PRO A 46 -20.03 -33.91 20.05
N ASN A 47 -18.73 -34.26 20.15
CA ASN A 47 -17.85 -34.87 19.15
C ASN A 47 -17.16 -33.98 18.09
N ARG A 48 -16.02 -33.38 18.48
CA ARG A 48 -14.65 -33.76 18.04
C ARG A 48 -13.67 -32.70 18.53
N ALA A 49 -12.92 -33.01 19.59
CA ALA A 49 -11.80 -32.21 20.03
C ALA A 49 -10.63 -32.38 19.04
N VAL A 50 -10.29 -31.31 18.32
CA VAL A 50 -8.98 -31.18 17.65
C VAL A 50 -8.05 -30.52 18.67
N ILE A 51 -7.08 -31.29 19.17
CA ILE A 51 -6.03 -30.80 20.07
C ILE A 51 -5.04 -30.01 19.21
N LEU A 52 -5.05 -28.68 19.32
CA LEU A 52 -3.96 -27.82 18.86
C LEU A 52 -3.00 -27.58 20.03
N HIS A 53 -1.87 -28.30 20.01
CA HIS A 53 -0.72 -27.98 20.85
C HIS A 53 -0.15 -26.63 20.41
N THR A 54 -0.33 -25.59 21.23
CA THR A 54 0.51 -24.38 21.15
C THR A 54 1.63 -24.54 22.16
N GLN A 55 2.83 -24.88 21.68
CA GLN A 55 4.04 -24.73 22.46
C GLN A 55 4.42 -23.25 22.50
N THR A 56 4.16 -22.60 23.63
CA THR A 56 4.87 -21.38 24.01
C THR A 56 6.15 -21.78 24.73
N SER A 57 7.31 -21.33 24.25
CA SER A 57 8.56 -21.37 25.02
C SER A 57 9.21 -19.98 25.08
N PRO A 58 9.87 -19.60 26.20
CA PRO A 58 10.13 -18.21 26.58
C PRO A 58 11.63 -17.83 26.57
N VAL A 59 11.98 -16.59 26.21
CA VAL A 59 13.27 -15.94 26.58
C VAL A 59 13.03 -14.41 26.63
N VAL A 60 12.75 -13.82 27.81
CA VAL A 60 13.65 -13.13 28.77
C VAL A 60 14.10 -11.72 28.36
N GLN A 61 13.67 -10.75 29.20
CA GLN A 61 14.13 -9.36 29.34
C GLN A 61 15.56 -9.25 29.91
N ARG A 62 16.28 -8.21 29.47
CA ARG A 62 17.21 -7.31 30.22
C ARG A 62 17.95 -6.45 29.19
N ALA A 63 18.33 -5.19 29.37
CA ALA A 63 18.08 -4.13 30.36
C ALA A 63 18.63 -2.82 29.72
N TYR A 64 18.12 -1.66 30.12
CA TYR A 64 18.66 -0.34 29.77
C TYR A 64 19.89 0.02 30.64
N GLY A 65 20.85 0.76 30.07
CA GLY A 65 21.88 1.56 30.78
C GLY A 65 22.98 2.11 29.84
N PRO A 66 23.54 3.33 30.04
CA PRO A 66 23.74 4.28 28.93
C PRO A 66 25.19 4.70 28.57
N LEU A 67 25.29 5.33 27.38
CA LEU A 67 26.23 6.38 26.89
C LEU A 67 27.76 6.19 27.02
N GLN A 68 28.45 6.22 25.87
CA GLN A 68 29.49 7.23 25.56
C GLN A 68 29.97 7.17 24.10
N SER A 69 30.23 8.36 23.56
CA SER A 69 30.83 8.68 22.26
C SER A 69 32.35 8.41 22.22
N HIS A 70 32.89 7.98 21.08
CA HIS A 70 34.07 8.61 20.47
C HIS A 70 34.33 8.12 19.03
N THR A 71 34.78 9.07 18.23
CA THR A 71 35.28 9.03 16.85
C THR A 71 36.60 8.26 16.69
N GLY A 72 36.86 7.65 15.52
CA GLY A 72 38.24 7.36 15.10
C GLY A 72 38.45 6.19 14.10
N SER A 73 38.47 6.54 12.81
CA SER A 73 39.36 6.11 11.71
C SER A 73 40.12 4.75 11.70
N MET A 74 40.09 4.15 10.49
CA MET A 74 41.17 3.49 9.73
C MET A 74 41.49 1.97 9.85
N ALA A 75 41.19 1.29 8.72
CA ALA A 75 42.10 0.53 7.84
C ALA A 75 42.68 -0.86 8.22
N HIS A 76 42.41 -1.80 7.29
CA HIS A 76 43.25 -2.90 6.77
C HIS A 76 43.86 -3.96 7.73
N LEU A 77 43.47 -5.24 7.55
CA LEU A 77 44.36 -6.26 6.94
C LEU A 77 43.66 -7.62 6.71
N LEU A 78 43.89 -8.14 5.51
CA LEU A 78 43.59 -9.49 5.03
C LEU A 78 44.59 -10.53 5.56
N ARG A 79 44.11 -11.79 5.66
CA ARG A 79 44.76 -13.12 5.50
C ARG A 79 44.35 -14.04 6.66
N ALA A 80 44.28 -15.36 6.56
CA ALA A 80 44.14 -16.37 5.51
C ALA A 80 44.01 -17.70 6.29
N ILE A 81 43.24 -18.66 5.75
CA ILE A 81 42.93 -19.97 6.34
C ILE A 81 44.15 -20.92 6.23
N PRO A 82 44.29 -21.92 7.12
CA PRO A 82 44.24 -23.31 6.63
C PRO A 82 43.43 -24.29 7.51
N ARG A 83 42.72 -25.20 6.82
CA ARG A 83 42.22 -26.54 7.24
C ARG A 83 43.17 -27.62 6.65
N PRO A 84 42.98 -28.95 6.84
CA PRO A 84 42.43 -29.79 7.93
C PRO A 84 43.46 -30.93 8.29
N PRO A 85 43.08 -32.10 8.87
CA PRO A 85 42.50 -33.18 8.04
C PRO A 85 41.35 -34.00 8.68
N SER A 86 40.72 -34.74 7.77
CA SER A 86 39.62 -35.70 7.81
C SER A 86 39.80 -36.92 8.71
N GLY A 87 38.69 -37.39 9.30
CA GLY A 87 38.54 -38.75 9.84
C GLY A 87 37.09 -39.24 9.65
N HIS A 88 36.92 -40.20 8.75
CA HIS A 88 35.73 -41.05 8.64
C HIS A 88 35.57 -41.93 9.87
N LEU A 89 34.36 -42.13 10.39
CA LEU A 89 33.89 -43.40 10.95
C LEU A 89 32.34 -43.39 10.96
N GLN A 90 31.78 -44.50 10.46
CA GLN A 90 30.35 -44.82 10.34
C GLN A 90 29.84 -45.58 11.59
N PRO A 91 28.54 -45.93 11.71
CA PRO A 91 27.75 -45.74 12.92
C PRO A 91 27.69 -46.98 13.83
N GLN A 92 27.40 -46.75 15.11
CA GLN A 92 26.96 -47.80 16.04
C GLN A 92 25.57 -47.45 16.60
N SER A 93 24.65 -48.38 16.39
CA SER A 93 23.36 -48.52 17.05
C SER A 93 23.54 -48.92 18.52
N ALA A 94 22.80 -48.29 19.42
CA ALA A 94 22.50 -48.87 20.73
C ALA A 94 21.14 -48.35 21.22
N ASP A 95 20.22 -49.28 21.34
CA ASP A 95 19.00 -49.20 22.13
C ASP A 95 19.30 -48.77 23.56
N ALA A 96 18.54 -47.80 24.08
CA ALA A 96 18.41 -47.59 25.52
C ALA A 96 17.00 -47.09 25.84
N GLN A 97 16.23 -48.00 26.44
CA GLN A 97 14.90 -47.81 26.98
C GLN A 97 14.91 -46.73 28.09
N MET A 98 13.99 -45.78 27.98
CA MET A 98 13.67 -44.79 29.02
C MET A 98 12.70 -45.38 30.05
N PRO A 99 12.90 -45.21 31.36
CA PRO A 99 11.93 -45.62 32.37
C PRO A 99 10.80 -44.59 32.51
N ALA A 100 9.58 -45.11 32.64
CA ALA A 100 8.35 -44.35 32.84
C ALA A 100 8.35 -43.58 34.18
N VAL A 101 8.17 -42.27 34.12
CA VAL A 101 7.88 -41.44 35.30
C VAL A 101 6.36 -41.36 35.49
N ARG A 102 5.93 -41.95 36.61
CA ARG A 102 4.55 -42.01 37.10
C ARG A 102 4.21 -40.67 37.76
N ALA A 103 3.37 -39.85 37.12
CA ALA A 103 2.86 -38.62 37.73
C ALA A 103 1.78 -38.95 38.77
N GLN A 104 2.05 -38.63 40.04
CA GLN A 104 1.07 -38.64 41.12
C GLN A 104 0.13 -37.45 40.97
N THR A 105 -1.17 -37.72 40.99
CA THR A 105 -2.25 -36.72 41.03
C THR A 105 -2.42 -36.20 42.46
N ALA A 106 -1.93 -34.99 42.74
CA ALA A 106 -2.29 -34.24 43.94
C ALA A 106 -3.52 -33.37 43.64
N GLY A 107 -4.61 -33.63 44.36
CA GLY A 107 -5.85 -32.86 44.29
C GLY A 107 -5.68 -31.45 44.85
N MET A 108 -6.19 -30.46 44.13
CA MET A 108 -6.40 -29.09 44.58
C MET A 108 -7.92 -28.84 44.72
N PRO A 109 -8.37 -28.12 45.76
CA PRO A 109 -9.80 -27.89 46.00
C PRO A 109 -10.37 -26.83 45.06
N ALA A 110 -11.65 -26.98 44.72
CA ALA A 110 -12.42 -26.04 43.91
C ALA A 110 -12.57 -24.66 44.60
N PRO A 111 -12.50 -23.53 43.87
CA PRO A 111 -12.77 -22.22 44.46
C PRO A 111 -14.28 -22.01 44.64
N ALA A 112 -14.65 -21.52 45.81
CA ALA A 112 -16.01 -21.14 46.17
C ALA A 112 -16.53 -20.00 45.27
N ALA A 113 -17.71 -20.19 44.69
CA ALA A 113 -18.42 -19.15 43.95
C ALA A 113 -18.96 -18.08 44.92
N ALA A 114 -18.34 -16.90 44.95
CA ALA A 114 -18.91 -15.72 45.59
C ALA A 114 -20.04 -15.17 44.71
N GLY A 115 -21.27 -15.23 45.20
CA GLY A 115 -22.46 -14.73 44.50
C GLY A 115 -22.42 -13.23 44.30
N MET A 116 -22.34 -12.79 43.04
CA MET A 116 -22.50 -11.39 42.66
C MET A 116 -24.00 -11.07 42.62
N GLY A 117 -24.46 -10.19 43.53
CA GLY A 117 -25.88 -9.91 43.73
C GLY A 117 -26.60 -9.40 42.47
N SER A 118 -27.87 -9.80 42.31
CA SER A 118 -28.71 -9.56 41.12
C SER A 118 -28.77 -8.10 40.64
N ARG A 119 -28.48 -7.13 41.51
CA ARG A 119 -28.43 -5.70 41.17
C ARG A 119 -27.27 -5.34 40.25
N VAL A 120 -26.13 -6.03 40.34
CA VAL A 120 -24.96 -5.78 39.47
C VAL A 120 -25.22 -6.25 38.04
N TRP A 121 -25.94 -7.37 37.88
CA TRP A 121 -26.36 -7.89 36.57
C TRP A 121 -27.33 -6.95 35.84
N HIS A 122 -28.27 -6.32 36.56
CA HIS A 122 -29.20 -5.38 35.97
C HIS A 122 -28.50 -4.09 35.49
N TRP A 123 -27.48 -3.61 36.21
CA TRP A 123 -26.70 -2.45 35.79
C TRP A 123 -25.81 -2.73 34.58
N LEU A 124 -25.20 -3.92 34.50
CA LEU A 124 -24.40 -4.33 33.34
C LEU A 124 -25.25 -4.48 32.08
N LEU A 125 -26.41 -5.13 32.17
CA LEU A 125 -27.34 -5.27 31.03
C LEU A 125 -27.87 -3.91 30.56
N ALA A 126 -28.27 -3.03 31.49
CA ALA A 126 -28.73 -1.67 31.15
C ALA A 126 -27.62 -0.84 30.46
N SER A 127 -26.37 -0.99 30.88
CA SER A 127 -25.22 -0.28 30.29
C SER A 127 -24.90 -0.76 28.88
N VAL A 128 -25.00 -2.07 28.63
CA VAL A 128 -24.83 -2.65 27.28
C VAL A 128 -25.98 -2.25 26.35
N SER A 129 -27.21 -2.19 26.85
CA SER A 129 -28.37 -1.70 26.10
C SER A 129 -28.28 -0.21 25.75
N LEU A 130 -27.75 0.62 26.65
CA LEU A 130 -27.51 2.04 26.39
C LEU A 130 -26.38 2.25 25.37
N LEU A 131 -25.28 1.49 25.46
CA LEU A 131 -24.17 1.57 24.50
C LEU A 131 -24.58 1.11 23.10
N THR A 132 -25.38 0.04 22.99
CA THR A 132 -25.92 -0.41 21.69
C THR A 132 -26.90 0.60 21.10
N ALA A 133 -27.78 1.20 21.90
CA ALA A 133 -28.67 2.27 21.45
C ALA A 133 -27.89 3.52 20.98
N SER A 134 -26.85 3.94 21.71
CA SER A 134 -25.98 5.05 21.32
C SER A 134 -25.22 4.77 20.03
N PHE A 135 -24.75 3.53 19.81
CA PHE A 135 -24.08 3.12 18.59
C PHE A 135 -25.04 3.11 17.38
N LEU A 136 -26.28 2.65 17.58
CA LEU A 136 -27.34 2.70 16.56
C LEU A 136 -27.74 4.14 16.19
N VAL A 137 -27.84 5.04 17.17
CA VAL A 137 -28.10 6.48 16.92
C VAL A 137 -26.94 7.13 16.17
N LEU A 138 -25.70 6.81 16.54
CA LEU A 138 -24.50 7.33 15.86
C LEU A 138 -24.40 6.82 14.42
N ARG A 139 -24.65 5.52 14.20
CA ARG A 139 -24.71 4.91 12.86
C ARG A 139 -25.80 5.56 12.01
N ARG A 140 -26.99 5.80 12.57
CA ARG A 140 -28.10 6.45 11.85
C ARG A 140 -27.74 7.89 11.47
N ARG A 141 -27.15 8.67 12.39
CA ARG A 141 -26.68 10.05 12.10
C ARG A 141 -25.58 10.11 11.05
N LEU A 142 -24.67 9.13 11.00
CA LEU A 142 -23.67 9.01 9.93
C LEU A 142 -24.30 8.65 8.59
N THR A 143 -25.26 7.72 8.58
CA THR A 143 -25.98 7.31 7.37
C THR A 143 -26.81 8.46 6.80
N ASP A 144 -27.48 9.23 7.66
CA ASP A 144 -28.27 10.40 7.27
C ASP A 144 -27.38 11.54 6.73
N ARG A 145 -26.16 11.71 7.28
CA ARG A 145 -25.17 12.69 6.78
C ARG A 145 -24.60 12.30 5.42
N VAL A 146 -24.28 11.02 5.21
CA VAL A 146 -23.84 10.51 3.90
C VAL A 146 -24.96 10.63 2.86
N ALA A 147 -26.20 10.32 3.23
CA ALA A 147 -27.35 10.48 2.35
C ALA A 147 -27.63 11.95 1.99
N ALA A 148 -27.42 12.88 2.91
CA ALA A 148 -27.58 14.32 2.67
C ALA A 148 -26.50 14.89 1.73
N ILE A 149 -25.28 14.33 1.76
CA ILE A 149 -24.17 14.68 0.84
C ILE A 149 -24.40 14.09 -0.56
N MET A 150 -25.02 12.91 -0.66
CA MET A 150 -25.23 12.21 -1.94
C MET A 150 -26.48 12.68 -2.71
N LYS A 151 -27.45 13.31 -2.03
CA LYS A 151 -28.74 13.74 -2.62
C LYS A 151 -28.63 14.81 -3.73
N PRO A 152 -27.69 15.78 -3.69
CA PRO A 152 -27.53 16.75 -4.77
C PRO A 152 -26.84 16.17 -6.02
N LEU A 153 -26.10 15.05 -5.91
CA LEU A 153 -25.38 14.41 -7.03
C LEU A 153 -26.29 13.56 -7.92
N ALA A 154 -27.38 13.01 -7.37
CA ALA A 154 -28.33 12.19 -8.13
C ALA A 154 -29.34 13.02 -8.95
N ALA A 155 -29.57 14.29 -8.58
CA ALA A 155 -30.58 15.15 -9.22
C ALA A 155 -30.08 15.81 -10.54
N THR A 156 -28.77 15.85 -10.77
CA THR A 156 -28.17 16.45 -11.98
C THR A 156 -27.97 15.45 -13.12
N ALA A 157 -28.18 14.14 -12.87
CA ALA A 157 -27.90 13.07 -13.82
C ALA A 157 -29.12 12.65 -14.68
N SER A 158 -30.28 13.26 -14.49
CA SER A 158 -31.50 12.92 -15.23
C SER A 158 -32.06 14.15 -15.93
N THR A 159 -31.59 14.41 -17.16
CA THR A 159 -32.35 14.90 -18.33
C THR A 159 -31.34 15.21 -19.43
N GLN A 160 -30.95 14.22 -20.24
CA GLN A 160 -30.65 14.44 -21.67
C GLN A 160 -30.95 13.14 -22.44
N GLN A 161 -31.95 13.20 -23.32
CA GLN A 161 -32.26 12.17 -24.32
C GLN A 161 -31.12 12.10 -25.35
N GLN A 162 -30.65 10.88 -25.64
CA GLN A 162 -29.68 10.62 -26.70
C GLN A 162 -30.35 10.61 -28.08
N PRO A 163 -29.76 11.25 -29.12
CA PRO A 163 -30.04 10.90 -30.50
C PRO A 163 -29.09 9.78 -30.96
N GLU A 164 -29.62 8.82 -31.72
CA GLU A 164 -28.87 7.81 -32.47
C GLU A 164 -27.92 8.49 -33.47
N VAL A 165 -26.63 8.13 -33.45
CA VAL A 165 -25.69 8.47 -34.53
C VAL A 165 -24.89 7.23 -34.91
N GLY A 166 -24.91 6.96 -36.22
CA GLY A 166 -24.32 5.81 -36.86
C GLY A 166 -22.79 5.74 -36.80
N LEU A 167 -22.34 4.52 -37.07
CA LEU A 167 -20.95 4.08 -37.18
C LEU A 167 -20.18 4.92 -38.20
N GLN A 168 -19.38 5.89 -37.75
CA GLN A 168 -18.35 6.55 -38.54
C GLN A 168 -17.04 6.61 -37.75
N THR A 169 -16.06 5.87 -38.29
CA THR A 169 -14.60 6.04 -38.19
C THR A 169 -14.05 6.74 -36.94
N ALA A 170 -13.45 5.92 -36.06
CA ALA A 170 -12.63 6.37 -34.94
C ALA A 170 -11.55 7.35 -35.41
N VAL A 171 -11.73 8.61 -35.04
CA VAL A 171 -10.71 9.65 -35.15
C VAL A 171 -9.59 9.31 -34.18
N SER A 172 -8.36 9.22 -34.71
CA SER A 172 -7.12 9.10 -33.94
C SER A 172 -7.05 10.22 -32.90
N ALA A 173 -7.31 9.91 -31.63
CA ALA A 173 -7.09 10.84 -30.54
C ALA A 173 -5.58 10.95 -30.30
N THR A 174 -4.97 12.00 -30.86
CA THR A 174 -3.62 12.43 -30.44
C THR A 174 -3.65 12.64 -28.92
N PRO A 175 -2.72 12.07 -28.13
CA PRO A 175 -2.70 12.30 -26.69
C PRO A 175 -2.62 13.81 -26.42
N THR A 176 -3.59 14.35 -25.69
CA THR A 176 -3.63 15.78 -25.35
C THR A 176 -2.65 16.17 -24.25
N THR A 177 -1.97 15.19 -23.65
CA THR A 177 -1.00 15.33 -22.57
C THR A 177 0.38 14.87 -23.03
N GLY A 178 1.45 15.51 -22.56
CA GLY A 178 2.82 15.05 -22.87
C GLY A 178 3.13 13.64 -22.33
N VAL A 179 2.35 13.15 -21.38
CA VAL A 179 2.39 11.79 -20.81
C VAL A 179 1.28 10.93 -21.40
N SER A 180 1.59 9.73 -21.90
CA SER A 180 0.62 8.84 -22.56
C SER A 180 0.18 7.62 -21.74
N LEU A 181 0.99 7.21 -20.77
CA LEU A 181 0.76 6.01 -19.94
C LEU A 181 1.54 6.09 -18.62
N LEU A 182 0.86 5.80 -17.50
CA LEU A 182 1.48 5.30 -16.27
C LEU A 182 1.62 3.80 -16.44
N GLU A 183 2.83 3.34 -16.74
CA GLU A 183 3.03 1.98 -17.21
C GLU A 183 3.24 1.01 -16.06
N HIS A 184 4.22 1.26 -15.20
CA HIS A 184 4.42 0.40 -14.05
C HIS A 184 4.79 1.15 -12.78
N ILE A 185 4.57 0.48 -11.66
CA ILE A 185 5.20 0.81 -10.38
C ILE A 185 6.20 -0.30 -10.03
N ASN A 186 7.21 0.04 -9.25
CA ASN A 186 8.22 -0.89 -8.77
C ASN A 186 8.27 -0.83 -7.25
N VAL A 187 7.97 -1.96 -6.62
CA VAL A 187 7.96 -2.12 -5.17
C VAL A 187 8.68 -3.42 -4.80
N ASN A 188 9.79 -3.30 -4.10
CA ASN A 188 10.51 -4.43 -3.56
C ASN A 188 9.68 -5.17 -2.50
N VAL A 189 9.83 -6.50 -2.46
CA VAL A 189 9.23 -7.36 -1.45
C VAL A 189 10.27 -8.26 -0.78
N PRO A 190 10.15 -8.57 0.51
CA PRO A 190 11.11 -9.44 1.21
C PRO A 190 11.13 -10.88 0.70
N GLN A 191 9.97 -11.42 0.31
CA GLN A 191 9.84 -12.81 -0.12
C GLN A 191 8.87 -12.93 -1.28
N GLN A 192 9.23 -13.79 -2.23
CA GLN A 192 8.50 -13.95 -3.49
C GLN A 192 7.14 -14.62 -3.28
N GLN A 193 7.04 -15.69 -2.48
CA GLN A 193 5.78 -16.47 -2.39
C GLN A 193 4.59 -15.69 -1.82
N PRO A 194 4.68 -14.96 -0.68
CA PRO A 194 3.54 -14.18 -0.19
C PRO A 194 3.12 -13.07 -1.17
N ALA A 195 4.09 -12.49 -1.88
CA ALA A 195 3.80 -11.55 -2.95
C ALA A 195 3.11 -12.25 -4.13
N TYR A 196 3.56 -13.45 -4.52
CA TYR A 196 2.96 -14.22 -5.60
C TYR A 196 1.49 -14.53 -5.32
N ASP A 197 1.19 -15.02 -4.11
CA ASP A 197 -0.17 -15.34 -3.67
C ASP A 197 -1.07 -14.09 -3.70
N PHE A 198 -0.51 -12.91 -3.41
CA PHE A 198 -1.24 -11.66 -3.47
C PHE A 198 -1.45 -11.15 -4.90
N TYR A 199 -0.38 -10.93 -5.66
CA TYR A 199 -0.45 -10.28 -6.98
C TYR A 199 -1.06 -11.19 -8.05
N PHE A 200 -0.71 -12.48 -8.07
CA PHE A 200 -1.25 -13.42 -9.06
C PHE A 200 -2.45 -14.18 -8.51
N GLY A 201 -2.38 -14.64 -7.25
CA GLY A 201 -3.45 -15.40 -6.62
C GLY A 201 -4.70 -14.56 -6.33
N LEU A 202 -4.57 -13.48 -5.56
CA LEU A 202 -5.68 -12.61 -5.20
C LEU A 202 -6.05 -11.62 -6.32
N LEU A 203 -5.14 -10.71 -6.67
CA LEU A 203 -5.42 -9.63 -7.64
C LEU A 203 -5.67 -10.18 -9.04
N GLY A 204 -5.15 -11.37 -9.35
CA GLY A 204 -5.33 -11.99 -10.65
C GLY A 204 -4.57 -11.29 -11.77
N CYS A 205 -3.41 -10.71 -11.46
CA CYS A 205 -2.50 -10.24 -12.50
C CYS A 205 -2.03 -11.42 -13.35
N ALA A 206 -1.70 -11.15 -14.61
CA ALA A 206 -1.09 -12.13 -15.50
C ALA A 206 0.44 -12.13 -15.31
N VAL A 207 1.06 -13.31 -15.47
CA VAL A 207 2.52 -13.42 -15.44
C VAL A 207 3.10 -12.87 -16.74
N ASP A 208 4.11 -12.01 -16.63
CA ASP A 208 4.88 -11.62 -17.80
C ASP A 208 5.87 -12.75 -18.20
N PRO A 209 5.80 -13.27 -19.43
CA PRO A 209 6.66 -14.35 -19.88
C PRO A 209 8.15 -14.00 -19.83
N ARG A 210 8.52 -12.70 -19.89
CA ARG A 210 9.91 -12.24 -19.75
C ARG A 210 10.49 -12.53 -18.35
N ARG A 211 9.63 -12.79 -17.35
CA ARG A 211 10.00 -13.06 -15.96
C ARG A 211 9.49 -14.40 -15.43
N ALA A 212 8.89 -15.25 -16.25
CA ALA A 212 8.39 -16.57 -15.85
C ALA A 212 9.48 -17.43 -15.18
N ALA A 213 10.70 -17.42 -15.73
CA ALA A 213 11.83 -18.16 -15.16
C ALA A 213 12.22 -17.70 -13.75
N ASN A 214 12.05 -16.41 -13.43
CA ASN A 214 12.32 -15.88 -12.08
C ASN A 214 11.34 -16.43 -11.05
N ILE A 215 10.06 -16.53 -11.43
CA ILE A 215 9.00 -17.11 -10.60
C ILE A 215 9.28 -18.59 -10.36
N ALA A 216 9.56 -19.35 -11.42
CA ALA A 216 9.85 -20.79 -11.32
C ALA A 216 11.07 -21.09 -10.43
N GLN A 217 12.04 -20.17 -10.37
CA GLN A 217 13.25 -20.32 -9.57
C GLN A 217 13.13 -19.78 -8.13
N GLY A 218 12.01 -19.15 -7.75
CA GLY A 218 11.87 -18.58 -6.41
C GLY A 218 12.69 -17.31 -6.18
N LYS A 219 13.23 -16.66 -7.23
CA LYS A 219 14.24 -15.58 -7.08
C LYS A 219 14.14 -14.51 -8.16
N GLY A 220 14.71 -13.33 -7.89
CA GLY A 220 14.71 -12.20 -8.83
C GLY A 220 13.37 -11.47 -8.86
N THR A 221 13.11 -10.77 -9.97
CA THR A 221 11.94 -9.89 -10.11
C THR A 221 10.77 -10.60 -10.75
N MET A 222 9.58 -10.47 -10.17
CA MET A 222 8.31 -10.83 -10.83
C MET A 222 7.71 -9.60 -11.50
N TRP A 223 7.10 -9.79 -12.67
CA TRP A 223 6.30 -8.75 -13.33
C TRP A 223 4.85 -9.22 -13.39
N ALA A 224 3.98 -8.45 -12.75
CA ALA A 224 2.55 -8.73 -12.64
C ALA A 224 1.78 -7.77 -13.55
N ASN A 225 1.20 -8.32 -14.63
CA ASN A 225 0.56 -7.55 -15.68
C ASN A 225 -0.92 -7.36 -15.38
N ILE A 226 -1.42 -6.15 -15.61
CA ILE A 226 -2.83 -5.78 -15.44
C ILE A 226 -3.24 -4.84 -16.57
N GLY A 227 -3.89 -5.41 -17.59
CA GLY A 227 -4.15 -4.73 -18.85
C GLY A 227 -2.86 -4.28 -19.54
N ILE A 228 -2.76 -2.97 -19.80
CA ILE A 228 -1.58 -2.35 -20.43
C ILE A 228 -0.48 -1.97 -19.42
N SER A 229 -0.76 -2.02 -18.12
CA SER A 229 0.16 -1.65 -17.03
C SER A 229 0.78 -2.87 -16.36
N GLN A 230 1.86 -2.66 -15.61
CA GLN A 230 2.56 -3.70 -14.84
C GLN A 230 2.84 -3.27 -13.39
N ILE A 231 3.15 -4.24 -12.55
CA ILE A 231 3.76 -4.04 -11.24
C ILE A 231 5.06 -4.86 -11.23
N HIS A 232 6.19 -4.19 -11.06
CA HIS A 232 7.50 -4.81 -10.91
C HIS A 232 7.76 -5.11 -9.43
N ILE A 233 8.04 -6.38 -9.13
CA ILE A 233 8.09 -6.90 -7.77
C ILE A 233 9.44 -7.62 -7.56
N PRO A 234 10.56 -6.88 -7.46
CA PRO A 234 11.87 -7.44 -7.14
C PRO A 234 11.93 -7.94 -5.69
N VAL A 235 12.71 -8.99 -5.45
CA VAL A 235 13.05 -9.40 -4.07
C VAL A 235 14.10 -8.44 -3.50
N GLY A 236 13.85 -7.91 -2.29
CA GLY A 236 14.72 -6.97 -1.59
C GLY A 236 14.08 -6.42 -0.30
N ASP A 237 14.66 -5.36 0.25
CA ASP A 237 14.08 -4.67 1.41
C ASP A 237 12.68 -4.14 1.05
N PRO A 238 11.68 -4.30 1.94
CA PRO A 238 10.29 -3.96 1.64
C PRO A 238 10.15 -2.47 1.33
N GLN A 239 9.47 -2.17 0.22
CA GLN A 239 9.12 -0.80 -0.16
C GLN A 239 7.61 -0.60 -0.05
N VAL A 240 7.20 0.55 0.51
CA VAL A 240 5.81 0.92 0.73
C VAL A 240 5.56 2.31 0.17
N ILE A 241 4.71 2.37 -0.84
CA ILE A 241 4.22 3.62 -1.40
C ILE A 241 3.38 4.33 -0.33
N PRO A 242 3.70 5.58 0.06
CA PRO A 242 2.92 6.34 1.03
C PRO A 242 1.63 6.88 0.37
N GLY A 243 0.71 5.96 0.09
CA GLY A 243 -0.44 6.21 -0.77
C GLY A 243 -1.21 4.95 -1.15
N VAL A 244 -1.90 5.00 -2.29
CA VAL A 244 -2.79 3.93 -2.77
C VAL A 244 -2.63 3.73 -4.28
N VAL A 245 -2.61 2.48 -4.71
CA VAL A 245 -2.66 2.11 -6.13
C VAL A 245 -4.08 1.76 -6.53
N ASN A 246 -4.64 2.47 -7.51
CA ASN A 246 -5.99 2.23 -8.00
C ASN A 246 -5.96 1.28 -9.20
N LEU A 247 -6.74 0.20 -9.12
CA LEU A 247 -6.87 -0.82 -10.16
C LEU A 247 -8.33 -0.94 -10.62
N THR A 248 -8.54 -1.22 -11.90
CA THR A 248 -9.88 -1.39 -12.48
C THR A 248 -10.17 -2.82 -12.85
N TYR A 249 -11.42 -3.21 -12.68
CA TYR A 249 -11.92 -4.54 -12.98
C TYR A 249 -13.24 -4.46 -13.76
N PRO A 250 -13.49 -5.41 -14.68
CA PRO A 250 -14.80 -5.54 -15.31
C PRO A 250 -15.82 -6.07 -14.30
N SER A 251 -15.39 -6.94 -13.38
CA SER A 251 -16.15 -7.34 -12.20
C SER A 251 -15.24 -7.73 -11.04
N LEU A 252 -15.61 -7.34 -9.81
CA LEU A 252 -14.90 -7.70 -8.59
C LEU A 252 -15.30 -9.09 -8.05
N ASN A 253 -16.29 -9.75 -8.65
CA ASN A 253 -16.79 -11.05 -8.17
C ASN A 253 -15.71 -12.15 -8.16
N ALA A 254 -14.81 -12.15 -9.14
CA ALA A 254 -13.72 -13.11 -9.18
C ALA A 254 -12.68 -12.88 -8.07
N VAL A 255 -12.38 -11.61 -7.76
CA VAL A 255 -11.50 -11.24 -6.64
C VAL A 255 -12.14 -11.61 -5.30
N ARG A 256 -13.44 -11.32 -5.12
CA ARG A 256 -14.19 -11.69 -3.90
C ARG A 256 -14.15 -13.18 -3.60
N ARG A 257 -14.28 -14.03 -4.63
CA ARG A 257 -14.17 -15.49 -4.45
C ARG A 257 -12.78 -15.92 -3.96
N ARG A 258 -11.73 -15.18 -4.31
CA ARG A 258 -10.34 -15.46 -3.92
C ARG A 258 -10.00 -14.96 -2.52
N LEU A 259 -10.63 -13.87 -2.06
CA LEU A 259 -10.45 -13.35 -0.70
C LEU A 259 -10.73 -14.40 0.38
N GLY A 260 -11.78 -15.21 0.21
CA GLY A 260 -12.14 -16.27 1.18
C GLY A 260 -11.11 -17.40 1.29
N ALA A 261 -10.13 -17.47 0.39
CA ALA A 261 -9.12 -18.53 0.34
C ALA A 261 -7.75 -18.10 0.90
N GLY A 262 -7.51 -16.81 1.16
CA GLY A 262 -6.19 -16.29 1.54
C GLY A 262 -6.22 -15.41 2.80
N PRO A 263 -5.07 -15.23 3.49
CA PRO A 263 -4.97 -14.45 4.72
C PRO A 263 -4.87 -12.93 4.46
N PHE A 264 -5.54 -12.43 3.40
CA PHE A 264 -5.39 -11.05 2.96
C PHE A 264 -6.36 -10.13 3.71
N ARG A 265 -5.84 -9.01 4.21
CA ARG A 265 -6.69 -7.96 4.76
C ARG A 265 -7.42 -7.27 3.61
N CYS A 266 -8.74 -7.18 3.74
CA CYS A 266 -9.61 -6.49 2.79
C CYS A 266 -10.71 -5.70 3.52
N ILE A 267 -11.06 -4.54 2.95
CA ILE A 267 -12.23 -3.76 3.31
C ILE A 267 -13.13 -3.71 2.06
N ASP A 268 -14.30 -4.35 2.13
CA ASP A 268 -15.30 -4.34 1.05
C ASP A 268 -16.35 -3.26 1.33
N VAL A 269 -16.44 -2.27 0.44
CA VAL A 269 -17.44 -1.19 0.51
C VAL A 269 -18.50 -1.32 -0.59
N GLY A 270 -18.64 -2.51 -1.19
CA GLY A 270 -19.63 -2.84 -2.21
C GLY A 270 -19.16 -2.52 -3.62
N SER A 271 -18.93 -1.25 -3.96
CA SER A 271 -18.47 -0.85 -5.30
C SER A 271 -16.95 -0.88 -5.47
N ALA A 272 -16.21 -1.03 -4.37
CA ALA A 272 -14.76 -1.13 -4.36
C ALA A 272 -14.28 -2.09 -3.28
N LEU A 273 -13.09 -2.66 -3.50
CA LEU A 273 -12.34 -3.41 -2.50
C LEU A 273 -11.06 -2.66 -2.21
N GLU A 274 -10.79 -2.36 -0.95
CA GLU A 274 -9.44 -2.02 -0.50
C GLU A 274 -8.77 -3.31 -0.04
N VAL A 275 -7.61 -3.64 -0.61
CA VAL A 275 -6.83 -4.82 -0.24
C VAL A 275 -5.41 -4.43 0.09
N HIS A 276 -4.86 -5.10 1.10
CA HIS A 276 -3.53 -4.80 1.62
C HIS A 276 -2.59 -5.92 1.21
N CYS A 277 -1.49 -5.57 0.55
CA CYS A 277 -0.45 -6.56 0.29
C CYS A 277 0.22 -6.96 1.61
N PRO A 278 0.84 -8.15 1.68
CA PRO A 278 1.50 -8.64 2.91
C PRO A 278 2.59 -7.73 3.46
N TYR A 279 3.06 -6.77 2.65
CA TYR A 279 4.18 -5.88 2.97
C TYR A 279 3.77 -4.40 3.04
N GLY A 280 2.48 -4.10 3.12
CA GLY A 280 1.98 -2.77 3.51
C GLY A 280 1.49 -1.85 2.38
N ASN A 281 1.71 -2.20 1.11
CA ASN A 281 1.12 -1.45 0.00
C ASN A 281 -0.39 -1.67 -0.06
N VAL A 282 -1.14 -0.61 -0.32
CA VAL A 282 -2.60 -0.61 -0.37
C VAL A 282 -3.07 -0.47 -1.81
N TYR A 283 -4.02 -1.33 -2.19
CA TYR A 283 -4.63 -1.33 -3.51
C TYR A 283 -6.13 -1.12 -3.38
N VAL A 284 -6.68 -0.20 -4.16
CA VAL A 284 -8.13 0.00 -4.27
C VAL A 284 -8.60 -0.49 -5.64
N LEU A 285 -9.44 -1.51 -5.63
CA LEU A 285 -9.98 -2.17 -6.81
C LEU A 285 -11.38 -1.65 -7.04
N ARG A 286 -11.66 -1.14 -8.24
CA ARG A 286 -12.96 -0.58 -8.61
C ARG A 286 -13.57 -1.36 -9.76
N GLU A 287 -14.86 -1.66 -9.62
CA GLU A 287 -15.64 -2.19 -10.73
C GLU A 287 -16.05 -1.03 -11.63
N THR A 288 -15.57 -1.02 -12.87
CA THR A 288 -15.91 0.03 -13.86
C THR A 288 -16.77 -0.48 -15.00
N GLY A 289 -16.79 -1.81 -15.22
CA GLY A 289 -17.39 -2.42 -16.41
C GLY A 289 -16.69 -2.05 -17.73
N ALA A 290 -15.68 -1.18 -17.69
CA ALA A 290 -14.95 -0.74 -18.86
C ALA A 290 -13.99 -1.85 -19.33
N PRO A 291 -13.83 -2.05 -20.65
CA PRO A 291 -12.82 -2.95 -21.18
C PRO A 291 -11.40 -2.46 -20.83
N ALA A 292 -10.42 -3.34 -21.01
CA ALA A 292 -9.02 -2.95 -20.97
C ALA A 292 -8.71 -1.89 -22.04
N ASP A 293 -7.67 -1.09 -21.81
CA ASP A 293 -7.24 -0.06 -22.76
C ASP A 293 -6.93 -0.69 -24.13
N PRO A 294 -7.65 -0.32 -25.20
CA PRO A 294 -7.49 -0.97 -26.50
C PRO A 294 -6.22 -0.54 -27.23
N ARG A 295 -5.46 0.44 -26.71
CA ARG A 295 -4.24 0.94 -27.33
C ARG A 295 -3.08 -0.05 -27.28
N GLY A 296 -3.14 -1.06 -26.41
CA GLY A 296 -2.06 -2.03 -26.26
C GLY A 296 -2.26 -3.00 -25.11
N VAL A 297 -1.38 -4.00 -25.04
CA VAL A 297 -1.41 -5.04 -24.01
C VAL A 297 0.01 -5.44 -23.63
N GLN A 298 0.20 -5.81 -22.36
CA GLN A 298 1.45 -6.39 -21.91
C GLN A 298 1.53 -7.88 -22.30
N PRO A 299 2.74 -8.43 -22.55
CA PRO A 299 2.89 -9.86 -22.84
C PRO A 299 2.34 -10.72 -21.69
N ILE A 300 1.61 -11.78 -22.00
CA ILE A 300 1.03 -12.65 -20.98
C ILE A 300 1.42 -14.10 -21.20
N GLU A 301 1.64 -14.81 -20.10
CA GLU A 301 1.67 -16.27 -20.05
C GLU A 301 0.33 -16.79 -19.53
N GLY A 302 -0.31 -17.68 -20.29
CA GLY A 302 -1.61 -18.24 -19.92
C GLY A 302 -2.77 -17.25 -20.13
N ASP A 303 -3.64 -17.17 -19.13
CA ASP A 303 -4.86 -16.36 -19.19
C ASP A 303 -4.58 -14.86 -18.99
N ALA A 304 -5.46 -14.02 -19.55
CA ALA A 304 -5.43 -12.58 -19.31
C ALA A 304 -5.64 -12.24 -17.83
N SER A 305 -5.17 -11.06 -17.42
CA SER A 305 -5.40 -10.55 -16.07
C SER A 305 -6.89 -10.39 -15.79
N LEU A 306 -7.30 -10.60 -14.54
CA LEU A 306 -8.67 -10.29 -14.11
C LEU A 306 -8.98 -8.79 -14.16
N GLY A 307 -7.99 -7.98 -13.83
CA GLY A 307 -8.09 -6.52 -13.89
C GLY A 307 -7.87 -6.01 -15.30
N THR A 308 -8.49 -4.88 -15.62
CA THR A 308 -8.43 -4.21 -16.93
C THR A 308 -7.34 -3.16 -17.03
N GLY A 309 -6.78 -2.71 -15.90
CA GLY A 309 -5.72 -1.71 -15.89
C GLY A 309 -5.40 -1.14 -14.51
N MET A 310 -4.34 -0.34 -14.46
CA MET A 310 -4.07 0.58 -13.34
C MET A 310 -4.73 1.93 -13.66
N ALA A 311 -5.71 2.35 -12.86
CA ALA A 311 -6.36 3.66 -13.02
C ALA A 311 -5.55 4.82 -12.45
N GLY A 312 -4.59 4.56 -11.58
CA GLY A 312 -3.73 5.61 -11.10
C GLY A 312 -3.02 5.33 -9.80
N LEU A 313 -2.23 6.31 -9.40
CA LEU A 313 -1.46 6.32 -8.18
C LEU A 313 -1.85 7.54 -7.35
N GLU A 314 -2.27 7.31 -6.11
CA GLU A 314 -2.50 8.38 -5.14
C GLU A 314 -1.33 8.40 -4.16
N LEU A 315 -0.72 9.56 -3.96
CA LEU A 315 0.45 9.77 -3.11
C LEU A 315 0.16 10.86 -2.09
N ARG A 316 0.74 10.74 -0.91
CA ARG A 316 0.72 11.82 0.08
C ARG A 316 1.85 12.80 -0.18
N CYS A 317 1.60 14.09 -0.02
CA CYS A 317 2.62 15.14 -0.05
C CYS A 317 2.54 16.04 1.19
N LYS A 318 3.57 16.87 1.41
CA LYS A 318 3.60 17.80 2.54
C LYS A 318 2.61 18.94 2.32
N PRO A 319 2.05 19.54 3.39
CA PRO A 319 1.21 20.73 3.26
C PRO A 319 1.91 21.85 2.48
N GLY A 320 1.17 22.49 1.57
CA GLY A 320 1.66 23.51 0.64
C GLY A 320 2.39 23.00 -0.60
N ALA A 321 2.67 21.70 -0.74
CA ALA A 321 3.42 21.16 -1.87
C ALA A 321 2.59 20.97 -3.14
N ALA A 322 1.27 20.74 -3.06
CA ALA A 322 0.45 20.29 -4.19
C ALA A 322 0.48 21.28 -5.36
N ALA A 323 0.37 22.58 -5.10
CA ALA A 323 0.40 23.59 -6.16
C ALA A 323 1.76 23.63 -6.89
N GLY A 324 2.87 23.45 -6.17
CA GLY A 324 4.21 23.35 -6.77
C GLY A 324 4.38 22.09 -7.59
N ILE A 325 3.82 20.97 -7.13
CA ILE A 325 3.83 19.70 -7.87
C ILE A 325 3.03 19.84 -9.18
N GLY A 326 1.88 20.53 -9.15
CA GLY A 326 1.11 20.86 -10.36
C GLY A 326 1.91 21.67 -11.36
N ARG A 327 2.64 22.70 -10.90
CA ARG A 327 3.56 23.46 -11.75
C ARG A 327 4.67 22.60 -12.34
N PHE A 328 5.27 21.71 -11.56
CA PHE A 328 6.30 20.79 -12.03
C PHE A 328 5.80 19.93 -13.20
N TYR A 329 4.65 19.28 -13.06
CA TYR A 329 4.12 18.41 -14.11
C TYR A 329 3.66 19.19 -15.36
N ARG A 330 3.06 20.37 -15.21
CA ARG A 330 2.79 21.25 -16.36
C ARG A 330 4.07 21.68 -17.07
N HIS A 331 5.10 22.07 -16.32
CA HIS A 331 6.30 22.67 -16.88
C HIS A 331 7.20 21.65 -17.59
N TYR A 332 7.56 20.56 -16.91
CA TYR A 332 8.51 19.60 -17.47
C TYR A 332 7.85 18.60 -18.41
N PHE A 333 6.64 18.15 -18.10
CA PHE A 333 5.97 17.06 -18.82
C PHE A 333 4.84 17.52 -19.73
N GLU A 334 4.49 18.83 -19.73
CA GLU A 334 3.33 19.34 -20.47
C GLU A 334 2.06 18.52 -20.18
N ALA A 335 1.93 18.08 -18.92
CA ALA A 335 0.81 17.29 -18.48
C ALA A 335 -0.39 18.19 -18.15
N GLU A 336 -1.59 17.70 -18.47
CA GLU A 336 -2.83 18.28 -17.98
C GLU A 336 -2.91 17.99 -16.47
N VAL A 337 -3.15 19.03 -15.66
CA VAL A 337 -3.28 18.91 -14.21
C VAL A 337 -4.56 19.60 -13.75
N THR A 338 -5.25 18.98 -12.81
CA THR A 338 -6.38 19.55 -12.08
C THR A 338 -5.91 19.86 -10.67
N GLU A 339 -6.11 21.10 -10.23
CA GLU A 339 -5.75 21.54 -8.88
C GLU A 339 -7.00 21.68 -8.03
N GLU A 340 -6.93 21.19 -6.81
CA GLU A 340 -7.94 21.34 -5.77
C GLU A 340 -7.26 21.86 -4.48
N PRO A 341 -8.01 22.42 -3.51
CA PRO A 341 -7.42 22.82 -2.24
C PRO A 341 -6.71 21.64 -1.55
N GLY A 342 -5.38 21.73 -1.43
CA GLY A 342 -4.56 20.70 -0.81
C GLY A 342 -4.35 19.43 -1.65
N ALA A 343 -4.69 19.44 -2.95
CA ALA A 343 -4.45 18.30 -3.81
C ALA A 343 -4.17 18.70 -5.26
N VAL A 344 -3.42 17.86 -5.98
CA VAL A 344 -3.23 18.00 -7.43
C VAL A 344 -3.32 16.64 -8.10
N THR A 345 -4.03 16.60 -9.23
CA THR A 345 -4.21 15.41 -10.04
C THR A 345 -3.60 15.63 -11.41
N VAL A 346 -2.61 14.82 -11.76
CA VAL A 346 -1.91 14.81 -13.05
C VAL A 346 -2.53 13.73 -13.92
N LYS A 347 -2.92 14.09 -15.13
CA LYS A 347 -3.45 13.12 -16.11
C LYS A 347 -2.30 12.40 -16.81
N CYS A 348 -2.42 11.08 -16.91
CA CYS A 348 -1.46 10.20 -17.57
C CYS A 348 -2.19 9.40 -18.66
N GLY A 349 -2.18 9.92 -19.89
CA GLY A 349 -2.97 9.34 -20.97
C GLY A 349 -4.47 9.49 -20.78
N THR A 350 -5.25 8.55 -21.31
CA THR A 350 -6.71 8.68 -21.41
C THR A 350 -7.42 8.38 -20.08
N TYR A 351 -6.95 7.39 -19.34
CA TYR A 351 -7.70 6.80 -18.23
C TYR A 351 -6.98 6.80 -16.89
N GLN A 352 -5.73 7.27 -16.85
CA GLN A 352 -4.89 7.15 -15.66
C GLN A 352 -4.55 8.50 -15.06
N THR A 353 -4.32 8.52 -13.76
CA THR A 353 -3.90 9.71 -13.04
C THR A 353 -2.79 9.42 -12.04
N ILE A 354 -2.02 10.45 -11.71
CA ILE A 354 -1.17 10.49 -10.53
C ILE A 354 -1.67 11.64 -9.67
N SER A 355 -2.12 11.36 -8.46
CA SER A 355 -2.65 12.38 -7.55
C SER A 355 -1.73 12.56 -6.35
N PHE A 356 -1.51 13.80 -5.94
CA PHE A 356 -0.77 14.15 -4.73
C PHE A 356 -1.72 14.89 -3.77
N CYS A 357 -1.92 14.33 -2.59
CA CYS A 357 -2.80 14.88 -1.57
C CYS A 357 -1.99 15.32 -0.36
N GLU A 358 -2.15 16.58 0.05
CA GLU A 358 -1.52 17.12 1.23
C GLU A 358 -2.10 16.49 2.49
N GLY A 359 -1.24 16.25 3.47
CA GLY A 359 -1.67 15.78 4.78
C GLY A 359 -0.68 16.18 5.87
N ASP A 360 -1.19 16.31 7.10
CA ASP A 360 -0.40 16.72 8.25
C ASP A 360 0.50 15.61 8.81
N GLU A 361 0.30 14.36 8.36
CA GLU A 361 1.14 13.24 8.78
C GLU A 361 2.53 13.31 8.16
N ALA A 362 3.55 13.05 8.97
CA ALA A 362 4.92 12.97 8.49
C ALA A 362 5.06 11.83 7.46
N LEU A 363 5.57 12.17 6.28
CA LEU A 363 5.90 11.17 5.26
C LEU A 363 7.06 10.30 5.74
N PRO A 364 7.03 8.98 5.50
CA PRO A 364 8.18 8.13 5.76
C PRO A 364 9.38 8.56 4.88
N PRO A 365 10.61 8.23 5.28
CA PRO A 365 11.77 8.38 4.40
C PRO A 365 11.53 7.64 3.08
N TYR A 366 11.96 8.23 1.98
CA TYR A 366 11.87 7.60 0.67
C TYR A 366 12.69 6.30 0.64
N ASP A 367 12.06 5.21 0.22
CA ASP A 367 12.62 3.85 0.27
C ASP A 367 13.07 3.32 -1.11
N GLY A 368 12.99 4.14 -2.15
CA GLY A 368 13.41 3.78 -3.51
C GLY A 368 12.34 3.13 -4.38
N HIS A 369 11.06 3.14 -3.99
CA HIS A 369 9.97 2.78 -4.91
C HIS A 369 9.90 3.77 -6.07
N HIS A 370 9.57 3.28 -7.27
CA HIS A 370 9.47 4.16 -8.43
C HIS A 370 8.25 3.86 -9.29
N MET A 371 7.96 4.79 -10.17
CA MET A 371 7.00 4.58 -11.25
C MET A 371 7.66 4.82 -12.60
N ALA A 372 7.13 4.17 -13.62
CA ALA A 372 7.51 4.41 -14.99
C ALA A 372 6.35 4.97 -15.79
N MET A 373 6.67 5.88 -16.69
CA MET A 373 5.72 6.58 -17.52
C MET A 373 6.24 6.69 -18.95
N TYR A 374 5.32 6.60 -19.91
CA TYR A 374 5.64 6.85 -21.32
C TYR A 374 5.27 8.26 -21.71
N MET A 375 6.15 8.87 -22.51
CA MET A 375 5.86 10.13 -23.16
C MET A 375 5.03 9.91 -24.43
N ALA A 376 4.22 10.91 -24.80
CA ALA A 376 3.27 10.81 -25.89
C ALA A 376 3.92 10.77 -27.29
N SER A 377 5.13 11.30 -27.43
CA SER A 377 5.88 11.29 -28.68
C SER A 377 7.38 11.35 -28.42
N MET A 378 8.18 11.06 -29.45
CA MET A 378 9.63 11.26 -29.38
C MET A 378 10.01 12.72 -29.15
N GLN A 379 9.23 13.66 -29.71
CA GLN A 379 9.45 15.09 -29.48
C GLN A 379 9.22 15.45 -28.01
N ALA A 380 8.09 15.02 -27.44
CA ALA A 380 7.77 15.25 -26.02
C ALA A 380 8.83 14.63 -25.10
N PHE A 381 9.32 13.43 -25.42
CA PHE A 381 10.41 12.77 -24.68
C PHE A 381 11.70 13.61 -24.69
N GLN A 382 12.15 14.05 -25.86
CA GLN A 382 13.38 14.84 -26.00
C GLN A 382 13.26 16.20 -25.33
N ASP A 383 12.12 16.89 -25.45
CA ASP A 383 11.93 18.21 -24.85
C ASP A 383 11.80 18.13 -23.33
N THR A 384 11.16 17.07 -22.82
CA THR A 384 11.12 16.78 -21.38
C THR A 384 12.52 16.54 -20.83
N PHE A 385 13.34 15.74 -21.52
CA PHE A 385 14.75 15.56 -21.13
C PHE A 385 15.48 16.90 -21.08
N LYS A 386 15.41 17.71 -22.14
CA LYS A 386 16.14 19.00 -22.21
C LYS A 386 15.73 19.96 -21.09
N ARG A 387 14.43 20.06 -20.79
CA ARG A 387 13.93 20.92 -19.70
C ARG A 387 14.44 20.45 -18.33
N LEU A 388 14.40 19.14 -18.07
CA LEU A 388 14.86 18.56 -16.81
C LEU A 388 16.38 18.67 -16.67
N ASP A 389 17.13 18.43 -17.74
CA ASP A 389 18.59 18.53 -17.77
C ASP A 389 19.07 19.97 -17.56
N ALA A 390 18.39 20.95 -18.17
CA ALA A 390 18.68 22.38 -17.97
C ALA A 390 18.57 22.83 -16.50
N ASP A 391 17.72 22.17 -15.72
CA ASP A 391 17.55 22.40 -14.28
C ASP A 391 18.31 21.38 -13.41
N GLY A 392 19.14 20.51 -14.00
CA GLY A 392 19.96 19.53 -13.28
C GLY A 392 19.17 18.42 -12.58
N LEU A 393 17.97 18.10 -13.07
CA LEU A 393 17.06 17.11 -12.47
C LEU A 393 17.25 15.68 -13.02
N VAL A 394 17.92 15.54 -14.16
CA VAL A 394 18.26 14.21 -14.71
C VAL A 394 19.17 13.48 -13.72
N TRP A 395 18.77 12.28 -13.35
CA TRP A 395 19.40 11.52 -12.28
C TRP A 395 19.72 10.09 -12.74
N VAL A 396 20.84 9.55 -12.26
CA VAL A 396 21.27 8.18 -12.54
C VAL A 396 21.02 7.32 -11.32
N ASN A 397 20.13 6.34 -11.46
CA ASN A 397 19.99 5.27 -10.50
C ASN A 397 21.05 4.21 -10.74
N THR A 398 22.08 4.14 -9.90
CA THR A 398 23.19 3.19 -10.06
C THR A 398 22.78 1.71 -9.87
N ARG A 399 21.54 1.44 -9.43
CA ARG A 399 20.97 0.08 -9.39
C ARG A 399 20.72 -0.47 -10.80
N PHE A 400 20.50 0.40 -11.77
CA PHE A 400 20.15 0.05 -13.14
C PHE A 400 21.31 0.39 -14.09
N SER A 401 21.47 -0.41 -15.15
CA SER A 401 22.53 -0.21 -16.14
C SER A 401 22.24 0.93 -17.12
N ASP A 402 21.02 1.46 -17.10
CA ASP A 402 20.42 2.40 -18.04
C ASP A 402 20.82 3.87 -17.79
N ALA A 403 22.07 4.11 -17.41
CA ALA A 403 22.57 5.44 -17.07
C ALA A 403 22.52 6.40 -18.28
N SER A 404 21.47 7.22 -18.33
CA SER A 404 21.24 8.24 -19.36
C SER A 404 21.67 9.61 -18.86
N THR A 405 22.95 9.95 -19.04
CA THR A 405 23.53 11.25 -18.64
C THR A 405 23.52 12.29 -19.75
N THR A 406 23.12 11.92 -20.97
CA THR A 406 23.02 12.83 -22.12
C THR A 406 21.79 12.49 -22.93
N LEU A 407 21.30 13.45 -23.73
CA LEU A 407 20.15 13.23 -24.61
C LEU A 407 20.40 12.07 -25.60
N SER A 408 21.60 11.95 -26.17
CA SER A 408 21.93 10.85 -27.09
C SER A 408 21.88 9.48 -26.39
N LEU A 409 22.37 9.37 -25.15
CA LEU A 409 22.22 8.13 -24.38
C LEU A 409 20.74 7.82 -24.10
N ALA A 410 19.96 8.84 -23.73
CA ALA A 410 18.53 8.70 -23.45
C ALA A 410 17.72 8.30 -24.70
N VAL A 411 18.08 8.79 -25.88
CA VAL A 411 17.33 8.56 -27.13
C VAL A 411 17.83 7.33 -27.88
N ASP A 412 19.14 7.24 -28.11
CA ASP A 412 19.72 6.29 -29.08
C ASP A 412 20.06 4.95 -28.44
N LYS A 413 20.45 4.96 -27.16
CA LYS A 413 20.91 3.75 -26.46
C LYS A 413 19.83 3.14 -25.57
N TRP A 414 19.29 3.94 -24.66
CA TRP A 414 18.42 3.42 -23.60
C TRP A 414 16.94 3.63 -23.90
N GLN A 415 16.58 4.62 -24.72
CA GLN A 415 15.19 5.02 -24.98
C GLN A 415 14.42 5.34 -23.68
N GLN A 416 15.15 5.75 -22.64
CA GLN A 416 14.64 6.14 -21.34
C GLN A 416 15.67 6.95 -20.55
N PHE A 417 15.20 7.65 -19.52
CA PHE A 417 16.03 8.31 -18.51
C PHE A 417 15.27 8.38 -17.18
N ARG A 418 15.92 8.84 -16.12
CA ARG A 418 15.33 8.89 -14.78
C ARG A 418 15.47 10.27 -14.16
N ILE A 419 14.54 10.59 -13.27
CA ILE A 419 14.64 11.69 -12.30
C ILE A 419 14.28 11.15 -10.92
N LEU A 420 14.62 11.88 -9.86
CA LEU A 420 14.34 11.49 -8.47
C LEU A 420 13.58 12.55 -7.67
N GLU A 421 13.81 13.82 -7.96
CA GLU A 421 13.28 14.91 -7.16
C GLU A 421 12.22 15.68 -7.93
N ILE A 422 11.09 15.91 -7.27
CA ILE A 422 10.08 16.85 -7.72
C ILE A 422 10.41 18.18 -7.06
N ARG A 423 10.93 19.13 -7.85
CA ARG A 423 11.27 20.48 -7.39
C ARG A 423 10.34 21.51 -8.03
N ASP A 424 9.97 22.54 -7.29
CA ASP A 424 9.15 23.61 -7.88
C ASP A 424 9.94 24.32 -9.00
N PRO A 425 9.41 24.42 -10.23
CA PRO A 425 10.13 25.12 -11.29
C PRO A 425 10.35 26.62 -11.01
N LEU A 426 9.55 27.23 -10.11
CA LEU A 426 9.64 28.65 -9.78
C LEU A 426 10.78 28.97 -8.81
N ASP A 427 10.85 28.27 -7.68
CA ASP A 427 11.79 28.57 -6.59
C ASP A 427 12.83 27.46 -6.33
N LYS A 428 12.76 26.36 -7.09
CA LYS A 428 13.63 25.18 -7.01
C LYS A 428 13.58 24.43 -5.67
N SER A 429 12.60 24.75 -4.81
CA SER A 429 12.37 24.05 -3.55
C SER A 429 12.03 22.58 -3.80
N LEU A 430 12.50 21.69 -2.91
CA LEU A 430 12.16 20.27 -2.97
C LEU A 430 10.73 20.05 -2.43
N LEU A 431 9.85 19.52 -3.28
CA LEU A 431 8.45 19.29 -2.96
C LEU A 431 8.18 17.82 -2.61
N HIS A 432 8.83 16.90 -3.33
CA HIS A 432 8.68 15.47 -3.13
C HIS A 432 9.89 14.70 -3.66
N THR A 433 10.13 13.50 -3.15
CA THR A 433 11.16 12.58 -3.64
C THR A 433 10.45 11.32 -4.12
N LEU A 434 10.51 11.07 -5.42
CA LEU A 434 9.89 9.94 -6.09
C LEU A 434 10.64 9.73 -7.40
N GLU A 435 11.14 8.52 -7.63
CA GLU A 435 11.80 8.22 -8.89
C GLU A 435 10.78 8.04 -10.02
N HIS A 436 11.02 8.72 -11.14
CA HIS A 436 10.30 8.54 -12.39
C HIS A 436 11.26 7.92 -13.41
N GLU A 437 10.92 6.72 -13.87
CA GLU A 437 11.49 6.15 -15.08
C GLU A 437 10.69 6.65 -16.29
N ILE A 438 11.31 7.53 -17.07
CA ILE A 438 10.64 8.21 -18.18
C ILE A 438 11.06 7.49 -19.46
N ARG A 439 10.10 6.88 -20.13
CA ARG A 439 10.33 6.06 -21.33
C ARG A 439 9.86 6.74 -22.60
N ALA A 440 10.64 6.58 -23.65
CA ALA A 440 10.27 6.97 -24.99
C ALA A 440 9.20 6.03 -25.56
N PRO A 441 8.30 6.50 -26.45
CA PRO A 441 7.31 5.64 -27.09
C PRO A 441 7.93 4.53 -27.95
N THR A 442 9.20 4.66 -28.34
CA THR A 442 9.95 3.64 -29.10
C THR A 442 10.65 2.61 -28.21
N HIS A 443 10.60 2.73 -26.89
CA HIS A 443 11.22 1.79 -25.96
C HIS A 443 10.74 0.35 -26.23
N GLU A 444 11.64 -0.64 -26.22
CA GLU A 444 11.32 -2.04 -26.62
C GLU A 444 10.17 -2.68 -25.81
N ALA A 445 9.98 -2.23 -24.58
CA ALA A 445 8.92 -2.69 -23.68
C ALA A 445 7.59 -1.91 -23.85
N CYS A 446 7.50 -0.98 -24.80
CA CYS A 446 6.28 -0.20 -25.03
C CYS A 446 5.11 -1.13 -25.35
N PRO A 447 3.99 -1.03 -24.61
CA PRO A 447 2.85 -1.91 -24.84
C PRO A 447 1.95 -1.43 -25.98
N PHE A 448 2.08 -0.18 -26.44
CA PHE A 448 1.28 0.37 -27.56
C PHE A 448 1.60 -0.23 -28.93
N THR A 449 2.77 -0.85 -29.06
CA THR A 449 3.27 -1.38 -30.33
C THR A 449 3.11 -2.89 -30.44
N ARG A 450 2.25 -3.49 -29.60
CA ARG A 450 2.09 -4.95 -29.49
C ARG A 450 0.67 -5.40 -29.75
#